data_AF-A0A923TXF1-F1
#
_entry.id   AF-A0A923TXF1-F1
#
_cell.length_a   1.000
_cell.length_b   1.000
_cell.length_c   1.000
_cell.angle_alpha   90.00
_cell.angle_beta   90.00
_cell.angle_gamma   90.00
#
_symmetry.space_group_name_H-M   'P 1'
#
loop_
_entity.id
_entity.type
_entity.pdbx_description
1 polymer ?
#
loop_
_entity_poly.entity_id
_entity_poly.type
_entity_poly.pdbx_seq_one_letter_code
_entity_poly.pdbx_strand_id
1 'polypeptide(L)' 'FTIKAPGKFDYVIYDLTGNEAGKGSAENTVTIGENLSPGIYSVKILNASKSNLIKISKL' A
#
# COMPACT_ATOMS: atom_id res chain seq x y z
N PHE A 1 6.60 -3.13 4.73
CA PHE A 1 5.73 -4.24 4.23
C PHE A 1 6.05 -4.51 2.79
N THR A 2 6.07 -5.77 2.37
CA THR A 2 6.33 -6.12 0.97
C THR A 2 5.03 -6.57 0.30
N ILE A 3 4.67 -5.91 -0.80
CA ILE A 3 3.54 -6.28 -1.65
C ILE A 3 4.10 -7.04 -2.84
N LYS A 4 3.54 -8.22 -3.12
CA LYS A 4 3.83 -8.99 -4.33
C LYS A 4 2.55 -9.12 -5.14
N ALA A 5 2.55 -8.55 -6.33
CA ALA A 5 1.40 -8.59 -7.24
C ALA A 5 1.92 -8.65 -8.69
N PRO A 6 1.50 -9.63 -9.50
CA PRO A 6 2.02 -9.80 -10.85
C PRO A 6 1.65 -8.62 -11.75
N GLY A 7 2.61 -8.17 -12.57
CA GLY A 7 2.43 -7.06 -13.49
C GLY A 7 2.47 -5.69 -12.81
N LYS A 8 2.05 -4.66 -13.54
CA LYS A 8 2.01 -3.28 -13.05
C LYS A 8 0.81 -3.06 -12.14
N PHE A 9 1.05 -2.38 -11.04
CA PHE A 9 0.01 -1.97 -10.10
C PHE A 9 0.37 -0.63 -9.46
N ASP A 10 -0.66 0.12 -9.12
CA ASP A 10 -0.59 1.30 -8.29
C ASP A 10 -0.96 0.95 -6.85
N TYR A 11 -0.44 1.72 -5.91
CA TYR A 11 -0.83 1.61 -4.52
C TYR A 11 -0.99 2.98 -3.87
N VAL A 12 -1.90 3.05 -2.90
CA VAL A 12 -2.09 4.20 -2.03
C VAL A 12 -2.18 3.72 -0.60
N ILE A 13 -1.49 4.41 0.30
CA ILE A 13 -1.43 4.14 1.72
C ILE A 13 -2.22 5.23 2.42
N TYR A 14 -3.18 4.83 3.26
CA TYR A 14 -3.97 5.72 4.09
C TYR A 14 -3.68 5.45 5.56
N ASP A 15 -3.58 6.49 6.36
CA ASP A 15 -3.57 6.36 7.83
C ASP A 15 -4.94 5.92 8.36
N LEU A 16 -5.04 5.69 9.68
CA LEU A 16 -6.28 5.25 10.32
C LEU A 16 -7.43 6.27 10.21
N THR A 17 -7.10 7.55 10.02
CA THR A 17 -8.08 8.63 9.84
C THR A 17 -8.49 8.86 8.39
N GLY A 18 -7.85 8.14 7.45
CA GLY A 18 -8.13 8.20 6.02
C GLY A 18 -7.27 9.18 5.22
N ASN A 19 -6.24 9.79 5.82
CA ASN A 19 -5.34 10.69 5.07
C ASN A 19 -4.34 9.88 4.25
N GLU A 20 -4.00 10.36 3.05
CA GLU A 20 -2.97 9.76 2.21
C GLU A 20 -1.60 9.93 2.89
N ALA A 21 -0.98 8.81 3.26
CA ALA A 21 0.36 8.73 3.84
C ALA A 21 1.43 8.39 2.79
N GLY A 22 1.02 7.96 1.59
CA GLY A 22 1.91 7.70 0.47
C GLY A 22 1.22 7.05 -0.71
N LYS A 23 1.85 7.10 -1.88
CA LYS A 23 1.39 6.43 -3.09
C LYS A 23 2.55 6.13 -4.03
N GLY A 24 2.33 5.22 -4.97
CA GLY A 24 3.29 4.96 -6.03
C GLY A 24 2.79 3.90 -7.00
N SER A 25 3.62 3.62 -7.98
CA SER A 25 3.43 2.54 -8.97
C SER A 25 4.59 1.58 -8.87
N ALA A 26 4.32 0.29 -9.04
CA ALA A 26 5.32 -0.76 -9.01
C ALA A 26 4.99 -1.88 -9.99
N GLU A 27 5.96 -2.76 -10.20
CA GLU A 27 5.82 -3.94 -11.04
C GLU A 27 6.33 -5.16 -10.29
N ASN A 28 5.50 -6.20 -10.20
CA ASN A 28 5.77 -7.48 -9.51
C ASN A 28 5.95 -7.40 -7.98
N THR A 29 6.76 -6.47 -7.47
CA THR A 29 7.07 -6.34 -6.04
C THR A 29 7.38 -4.90 -5.63
N VAL A 30 7.00 -4.51 -4.41
CA VAL A 30 7.42 -3.24 -3.79
C VAL A 30 7.48 -3.37 -2.27
N THR A 31 8.45 -2.69 -1.67
CA THR A 31 8.49 -2.47 -0.23
C THR A 31 7.94 -1.09 0.08
N ILE A 32 6.95 -1.03 0.96
CA ILE A 32 6.28 0.21 1.38
C ILE A 32 6.36 0.40 2.90
N GLY A 33 6.21 1.64 3.32
CA GLY A 33 6.04 1.99 4.73
C GLY A 33 7.34 2.05 5.53
N GLU A 34 8.50 2.19 4.88
CA GLU A 34 9.80 2.34 5.55
C GLU A 34 9.88 3.66 6.35
N ASN A 35 9.28 4.73 5.83
CA ASN A 35 9.25 6.05 6.46
C ASN A 35 7.95 6.34 7.22
N LEU A 36 7.11 5.33 7.47
CA LEU A 36 5.88 5.51 8.24
C LEU A 36 6.15 5.34 9.73
N SER A 37 5.55 6.21 10.53
CA SER A 37 5.52 6.07 11.98
C SER A 37 4.78 4.77 12.38
N PRO A 38 5.01 4.25 13.60
CA PRO A 38 4.21 3.15 14.13
C PRO A 38 2.72 3.51 14.13
N GLY A 39 1.86 2.58 13.72
CA GLY A 39 0.43 2.83 13.55
C GLY A 39 -0.28 1.82 12.67
N ILE A 40 -1.59 2.02 12.50
CA ILE A 40 -2.44 1.22 11.59
C ILE A 40 -2.63 1.99 10.30
N TYR A 41 -2.43 1.30 9.18
CA TYR A 41 -2.61 1.85 7.84
C TYR A 41 -3.48 0.93 7.00
N SER A 42 -4.12 1.51 5.99
CA SER A 42 -4.81 0.77 4.92
C SER A 42 -4.07 0.99 3.61
N VAL A 43 -3.78 -0.09 2.90
CA VAL A 43 -3.13 -0.03 1.59
C VAL A 43 -4.12 -0.48 0.54
N LYS A 44 -4.45 0.43 -0.37
CA LYS A 44 -5.26 0.16 -1.54
C LYS A 44 -4.32 -0.16 -2.70
N ILE A 45 -4.40 -1.37 -3.22
CA ILE A 45 -3.67 -1.83 -4.40
C ILE A 45 -4.65 -1.80 -5.57
N LEU A 46 -4.26 -1.15 -6.66
CA LEU A 46 -5.03 -1.07 -7.89
C LEU A 46 -4.22 -1.67 -9.03
N ASN A 47 -4.80 -2.61 -9.75
CA ASN A 47 -4.29 -3.05 -11.04
C ASN A 47 -5.40 -2.95 -12.08
N ALA A 48 -5.10 -3.26 -13.34
CA ALA A 48 -6.02 -3.05 -14.46
C ALA A 48 -7.41 -3.67 -14.29
N SER A 49 -7.58 -4.67 -13.42
CA SER A 49 -8.84 -5.43 -13.31
C SER A 49 -9.34 -5.61 -11.88
N LYS A 50 -8.55 -5.29 -10.85
CA LYS A 50 -8.89 -5.53 -9.44
C LYS A 50 -8.42 -4.38 -8.55
N SER A 51 -9.19 -4.15 -7.49
CA SER A 51 -8.76 -3.33 -6.36
C SER A 51 -8.81 -4.18 -5.10
N ASN A 52 -7.71 -4.19 -4.35
CA ASN A 52 -7.60 -4.87 -3.06
C ASN A 52 -7.30 -3.85 -1.97
N LEU A 53 -7.92 -4.00 -0.80
CA LEU A 53 -7.64 -3.20 0.37
C LEU A 53 -7.06 -4.10 1.46
N ILE A 54 -5.89 -3.75 1.98
CA ILE A 54 -5.18 -4.51 2.99
C ILE A 54 -4.93 -3.60 4.19
N LYS A 55 -5.33 -4.03 5.39
CA LYS A 55 -4.95 -3.34 6.64
C LYS A 55 -3.62 -3.89 7.14
N ILE A 56 -2.73 -3.00 7.55
CA ILE A 56 -1.39 -3.32 8.05
C ILE A 56 -1.14 -2.57 9.36
N SER A 57 -0.42 -3.23 10.28
CA SER A 57 0.03 -2.62 11.54
C SER A 57 1.54 -2.48 11.52
N LYS A 58 2.04 -1.24 11.52
CA LYS A 58 3.47 -0.93 11.66
C LYS A 58 3.78 -0.85 13.16
N LEU A 59 4.64 -1.75 13.61
CA LEU A 59 5.28 -1.72 14.92
C LEU A 59 6.57 -0.91 14.86
#